data_AF-A0A968XX15-F1
#
_entry.id   AF-A0A968XX15-F1
#
_cell.length_a   1.000
_cell.length_b   1.000
_cell.length_c   1.000
_cell.angle_alpha   90.00
_cell.angle_beta   90.00
_cell.angle_gamma   90.00
#
_symmetry.space_group_name_H-M   'P 1'
#
loop_
_entity.id
_entity.type
_entity.pdbx_description
1 polymer ?
#
loop_
_entity_poly.entity_id
_entity_poly.type
_entity_poly.pdbx_seq_one_letter_code
_entity_poly.pdbx_strand_id
1 'polypeptide(L)'
;MKWVSALSTRPSLEAAVDEVIAATQAALGATPHLGFVFISSTFASEYPRLLPLLNERLQLPALIGCGCGGVIGNQVMATGKEGREAQEQASDGGTTADRIADRTADRTADRVTDRVTDRFTDSESLVELEDEPALVLCLAHLPGATVSAFWLDEEDLPD
;
A
#
# COMPACT_ATOMS: atom_id res chain seq x y z
N MET A 1 14.16 -5.08 5.54
CA MET A 1 13.24 -3.94 5.74
C MET A 1 12.02 -4.19 4.89
N LYS A 2 10.82 -3.97 5.41
CA LYS A 2 9.56 -4.21 4.69
C LYS A 2 8.59 -3.06 4.97
N TRP A 3 7.89 -2.61 3.94
CA TRP A 3 6.89 -1.56 3.98
C TRP A 3 5.55 -2.12 3.50
N VAL A 4 4.47 -1.71 4.13
CA VAL A 4 3.11 -2.03 3.72
C VAL A 4 2.21 -0.82 3.95
N SER A 5 1.18 -0.67 3.15
CA SER A 5 0.17 0.37 3.34
C SER A 5 -1.23 -0.19 3.14
N ALA A 6 -2.22 0.46 3.74
CA ALA A 6 -3.62 0.15 3.58
C ALA A 6 -4.44 1.44 3.62
N LEU A 7 -5.51 1.49 2.82
CA LEU A 7 -6.51 2.54 2.81
C LEU A 7 -7.87 1.96 3.25
N SER A 8 -8.57 2.69 4.11
CA SER A 8 -9.97 2.45 4.48
C SER A 8 -10.85 3.63 4.09
N THR A 9 -12.06 3.35 3.61
CA THR A 9 -13.12 4.32 3.31
C THR A 9 -14.32 4.23 4.26
N ARG A 10 -14.15 3.54 5.41
CA ARG A 10 -15.25 3.36 6.35
C ARG A 10 -15.64 4.70 6.97
N PRO A 11 -16.95 4.96 7.17
CA PRO A 11 -17.42 6.23 7.73
C PRO A 11 -17.21 6.35 9.25
N SER A 12 -16.95 5.25 9.97
CA SER A 12 -16.61 5.27 11.39
C SER A 12 -15.10 5.23 11.56
N LEU A 13 -14.56 6.14 12.37
CA LEU A 13 -13.12 6.20 12.65
C LEU A 13 -12.62 4.89 13.26
N GLU A 14 -13.33 4.32 14.23
CA GLU A 14 -12.93 3.06 14.86
C GLU A 14 -12.89 1.92 13.85
N ALA A 15 -13.91 1.83 13.00
CA ALA A 15 -13.97 0.78 11.99
C ALA A 15 -12.87 0.96 10.93
N ALA A 16 -12.58 2.21 10.54
CA ALA A 16 -11.49 2.53 9.61
C ALA A 16 -10.12 2.16 10.20
N VAL A 17 -9.88 2.51 11.46
CA VAL A 17 -8.66 2.15 12.19
C VAL A 17 -8.50 0.63 12.29
N ASP A 18 -9.55 -0.11 12.63
CA ASP A 18 -9.51 -1.57 12.71
C ASP A 18 -9.17 -2.20 11.35
N GLU A 19 -9.77 -1.69 10.28
CA GLU A 19 -9.54 -2.20 8.93
C GLU A 19 -8.09 -1.97 8.48
N VAL A 20 -7.56 -0.75 8.61
CA VAL A 20 -6.18 -0.47 8.16
C VAL A 20 -5.15 -1.18 9.02
N ILE A 21 -5.37 -1.32 10.33
CA ILE A 21 -4.47 -2.08 11.22
C ILE A 21 -4.48 -3.55 10.83
N ALA A 22 -5.66 -4.16 10.69
CA ALA A 22 -5.77 -5.57 10.33
C ALA A 22 -5.09 -5.86 8.98
N ALA A 23 -5.35 -5.01 7.98
CA ALA A 23 -4.78 -5.16 6.65
C ALA A 23 -3.25 -4.99 6.65
N THR A 24 -2.74 -3.93 7.28
CA THR A 24 -1.29 -3.69 7.33
C THR A 24 -0.57 -4.74 8.17
N GLN A 25 -1.11 -5.19 9.29
CA GLN A 25 -0.49 -6.25 10.10
C GLN A 25 -0.44 -7.58 9.35
N ALA A 26 -1.54 -7.97 8.68
CA ALA A 26 -1.59 -9.17 7.87
C ALA A 26 -0.57 -9.11 6.72
N ALA A 27 -0.49 -7.97 6.04
CA ALA A 27 0.47 -7.77 4.95
C ALA A 27 1.92 -7.72 5.46
N LEU A 28 2.18 -7.10 6.61
CA LEU A 28 3.54 -6.95 7.15
C LEU A 28 4.10 -8.29 7.63
N GLY A 29 3.33 -9.04 8.42
CA GLY A 29 3.73 -10.32 9.00
C GLY A 29 4.91 -10.23 9.97
N ALA A 30 5.20 -9.03 10.50
CA ALA A 30 6.33 -8.75 11.39
C ALA A 30 6.01 -7.56 12.31
N THR A 31 6.86 -7.30 13.30
CA THR A 31 6.68 -6.17 14.22
C THR A 31 6.95 -4.83 13.52
N PRO A 32 6.00 -3.88 13.52
CA PRO A 32 6.25 -2.56 12.98
C PRO A 32 7.09 -1.72 13.95
N HIS A 33 7.98 -0.89 13.41
CA HIS A 33 8.88 -0.02 14.17
C HIS A 33 8.63 1.48 13.88
N LEU A 34 7.99 1.78 12.76
CA LEU A 34 7.64 3.11 12.30
C LEU A 34 6.29 3.04 11.58
N GLY A 35 5.44 4.03 11.80
CA GLY A 35 4.17 4.19 11.11
C GLY A 35 3.97 5.60 10.55
N PHE A 36 3.25 5.67 9.43
CA PHE A 36 2.70 6.91 8.88
C PHE A 36 1.18 6.81 8.83
N VAL A 37 0.48 7.83 9.28
CA VAL A 37 -0.99 7.91 9.23
C VAL A 37 -1.46 9.19 8.54
N PHE A 38 -2.36 9.05 7.59
CA PHE A 38 -2.99 10.17 6.88
C PHE A 38 -4.50 10.04 7.02
N ILE A 39 -5.14 11.09 7.50
CA ILE A 39 -6.58 11.08 7.78
C ILE A 39 -7.28 12.22 7.04
N SER A 40 -8.36 11.91 6.36
CA SER A 40 -9.19 12.90 5.65
C SER A 40 -9.79 13.91 6.62
N SER A 41 -9.97 15.16 6.17
CA SER A 41 -10.68 16.22 6.89
C SER A 41 -12.13 15.88 7.20
N THR A 42 -12.72 14.90 6.52
CA THR A 42 -14.07 14.39 6.86
C THR A 42 -14.14 13.85 8.29
N PHE A 43 -13.01 13.42 8.87
CA PHE A 43 -12.89 13.02 10.27
C PHE A 43 -12.46 14.14 11.23
N ALA A 44 -12.47 15.42 10.83
CA ALA A 44 -11.91 16.52 11.62
C ALA A 44 -12.39 16.56 13.08
N SER A 45 -13.68 16.32 13.31
CA SER A 45 -14.27 16.26 14.67
C SER A 45 -13.73 15.11 15.53
N GLU A 46 -13.17 14.07 14.92
CA GLU A 46 -12.65 12.88 15.58
C GLU A 46 -11.12 12.83 15.68
N TYR A 47 -10.40 13.81 15.12
CA TYR A 47 -8.92 13.87 15.18
C TYR A 47 -8.33 13.66 16.58
N PRO A 48 -8.88 14.26 17.66
CA PRO A 48 -8.38 14.04 19.02
C PRO A 48 -8.47 12.58 19.49
N ARG A 49 -9.36 11.78 18.87
CA ARG A 49 -9.59 10.37 19.21
C ARG A 49 -8.68 9.41 18.43
N LEU A 50 -8.14 9.82 17.29
CA LEU A 50 -7.33 8.96 16.42
C LEU A 50 -6.09 8.41 17.14
N LEU A 51 -5.28 9.28 17.74
CA LEU A 51 -4.04 8.86 18.41
C LEU A 51 -4.30 7.94 19.61
N PRO A 52 -5.26 8.22 20.52
CA PRO A 52 -5.65 7.28 21.55
C PRO A 52 -6.05 5.90 20.99
N LEU A 53 -6.91 5.87 19.96
CA LEU A 53 -7.37 4.62 19.35
C LEU A 53 -6.22 3.81 18.72
N LEU A 54 -5.29 4.48 18.02
CA LEU A 54 -4.12 3.82 17.45
C LEU A 54 -3.21 3.26 18.53
N ASN A 55 -2.93 4.02 19.59
CA ASN A 55 -2.05 3.55 20.68
C ASN A 55 -2.64 2.37 21.46
N GLU A 56 -3.98 2.28 21.57
CA GLU A 56 -4.66 1.14 22.20
C GLU A 56 -4.52 -0.14 21.38
N ARG A 57 -4.56 -0.03 20.05
CA ARG A 57 -4.64 -1.19 19.14
C ARG A 57 -3.30 -1.57 18.51
N LEU A 58 -2.37 -0.63 18.41
CA LEU A 58 -1.11 -0.79 17.70
C LEU A 58 0.03 -0.13 18.49
N GLN A 59 0.96 -0.95 18.96
CA GLN A 59 2.15 -0.48 19.67
C GLN A 59 3.24 -0.12 18.64
N LEU A 60 3.43 1.18 18.42
CA LEU A 60 4.48 1.72 17.54
C LEU A 60 5.47 2.58 18.33
N PRO A 61 6.78 2.38 18.15
CA PRO A 61 7.80 3.27 18.71
C PRO A 61 7.73 4.70 18.17
N ALA A 62 7.37 4.85 16.89
CA ALA A 62 7.22 6.14 16.23
C ALA A 62 6.04 6.11 15.25
N LEU A 63 5.18 7.11 15.35
CA LEU A 63 4.05 7.34 14.46
C LEU A 63 4.06 8.81 14.04
N ILE A 64 4.03 9.06 12.74
CA ILE A 64 3.99 10.39 12.15
C ILE A 64 2.73 10.50 11.31
N GLY A 65 2.07 11.65 11.29
CA GLY A 65 0.89 11.81 10.47
C GLY A 65 0.35 13.22 10.41
N CYS A 66 -0.56 13.43 9.47
CA CYS A 66 -1.28 14.68 9.32
C CYS A 66 -2.73 14.46 8.86
N GLY A 67 -3.56 15.46 9.15
CA GLY A 67 -4.85 15.62 8.48
C GLY A 67 -4.65 16.19 7.09
N CYS A 68 -5.47 15.77 6.13
CA CYS A 68 -5.37 16.18 4.74
C CYS A 68 -6.76 16.31 4.10
N GLY A 69 -6.90 17.19 3.11
CA GLY A 69 -8.17 17.37 2.36
C GLY A 69 -8.46 16.21 1.41
N GLY A 70 -7.40 15.63 0.85
CA GLY A 70 -7.43 14.39 0.08
C GLY A 70 -6.45 13.36 0.65
N VAL A 71 -6.80 12.08 0.53
CA VAL A 71 -5.96 10.96 0.98
C VAL A 71 -5.66 10.06 -0.21
N ILE A 72 -4.37 9.71 -0.36
CA ILE A 72 -3.90 8.80 -1.41
C ILE A 72 -3.52 7.47 -0.77
N GLY A 73 -3.99 6.36 -1.34
CA GLY A 73 -3.53 5.04 -0.90
C GLY A 73 -4.07 3.87 -1.73
N ASN A 74 -3.64 2.69 -1.33
CA ASN A 74 -4.01 1.44 -1.99
C ASN A 74 -5.22 0.85 -1.25
N GLN A 75 -6.32 0.68 -1.98
CA GLN A 75 -7.51 0.00 -1.47
C GLN A 75 -7.14 -1.43 -1.08
N VAL A 76 -7.42 -1.81 0.16
CA VAL A 76 -7.26 -3.20 0.59
C VAL A 76 -8.37 -4.00 -0.08
N MET A 77 -8.05 -4.68 -1.18
CA MET A 77 -8.97 -5.64 -1.77
C MET A 77 -9.17 -6.77 -0.76
N ALA A 78 -10.26 -6.71 0.02
CA ALA A 78 -10.69 -7.83 0.83
C ALA A 78 -10.90 -9.01 -0.12
N THR A 79 -10.07 -10.04 -0.04
CA THR A 79 -10.22 -11.26 -0.84
C THR A 79 -11.51 -11.99 -0.44
N GLY A 80 -12.63 -11.52 -0.96
CA GLY A 80 -13.93 -12.18 -1.01
C GLY A 80 -14.12 -12.75 -2.41
N LYS A 81 -14.32 -14.06 -2.48
CA LYS A 81 -14.54 -14.86 -3.70
C LYS A 81 -15.59 -14.25 -4.63
N GLU A 82 -15.24 -13.96 -5.87
CA GLU A 82 -16.17 -13.98 -6.99
C GLU A 82 -15.56 -14.72 -8.19
N GLY A 83 -16.29 -15.75 -8.63
CA GLY A 83 -15.91 -16.64 -9.70
C GLY A 83 -15.81 -15.92 -11.04
N ARG A 84 -14.79 -16.30 -11.82
CA ARG A 84 -14.83 -16.14 -13.27
C ARG A 84 -14.68 -17.52 -13.88
N GLU A 85 -15.83 -18.09 -14.24
CA GLU A 85 -15.94 -19.14 -15.24
C GLU A 85 -15.36 -18.59 -16.54
N ALA A 86 -14.13 -18.99 -16.87
CA ALA A 86 -13.57 -18.78 -18.20
C ALA A 86 -13.98 -19.97 -19.06
N GLN A 87 -14.97 -19.72 -19.92
CA GLN A 87 -15.41 -20.66 -20.94
C GLN A 87 -14.32 -20.82 -22.00
N GLU A 88 -13.62 -21.95 -21.94
CA GLU A 88 -12.63 -22.38 -22.92
C GLU A 88 -13.35 -22.97 -24.13
N GLN A 89 -13.46 -22.19 -25.21
CA GLN A 89 -13.72 -22.69 -26.56
C GLN A 89 -12.43 -22.53 -27.36
N ALA A 90 -11.60 -23.57 -27.34
CA ALA A 90 -10.48 -23.72 -28.25
C ALA A 90 -10.96 -24.40 -29.54
N SER A 91 -11.01 -23.63 -30.62
CA SER A 91 -11.07 -24.13 -32.00
C SER A 91 -9.67 -24.59 -32.41
N ASP A 92 -9.50 -25.90 -32.61
CA ASP A 92 -8.27 -26.52 -33.08
C ASP A 92 -8.17 -26.49 -34.61
N GLY A 93 -7.00 -26.11 -35.13
CA GLY A 93 -6.72 -26.08 -36.56
C GLY A 93 -5.52 -25.20 -36.93
N GLY A 94 -4.31 -25.77 -36.99
CA GLY A 94 -3.17 -25.06 -37.57
C GLY A 94 -1.79 -25.64 -37.29
N THR A 95 -1.46 -26.71 -38.02
CA THR A 95 -0.17 -27.28 -38.43
C THR A 95 1.15 -26.72 -37.85
N THR A 96 1.88 -27.66 -37.25
CA THR A 96 3.29 -27.69 -36.86
C THR A 96 4.26 -27.49 -38.03
N ALA A 97 4.67 -26.25 -38.34
CA ALA A 97 5.84 -26.06 -39.23
C ALA A 97 6.53 -24.68 -39.20
N ASP A 98 6.23 -23.74 -38.29
CA ASP A 98 6.81 -22.38 -38.42
C ASP A 98 7.36 -21.74 -37.15
N ARG A 99 7.62 -22.55 -36.10
CA ARG A 99 7.93 -22.01 -34.76
C ARG A 99 9.42 -22.05 -34.37
N ILE A 100 10.33 -22.27 -35.31
CA ILE A 100 11.76 -22.56 -35.01
C ILE A 100 12.72 -21.41 -35.36
N ALA A 101 12.29 -20.37 -36.09
CA ALA A 101 13.21 -19.31 -36.53
C ALA A 101 13.27 -18.04 -35.67
N ASP A 102 12.42 -17.87 -34.65
CA ASP A 102 12.34 -16.61 -33.88
C ASP A 102 12.90 -16.70 -32.45
N ARG A 103 13.56 -17.79 -32.08
CA ARG A 103 13.82 -18.09 -30.65
C ARG A 103 15.23 -17.85 -30.11
N THR A 104 16.15 -17.31 -30.90
CA THR A 104 17.58 -17.25 -30.49
C THR A 104 18.22 -15.87 -30.44
N ALA A 105 17.49 -14.79 -30.73
CA ALA A 105 18.02 -13.43 -30.57
C ALA A 105 17.50 -12.67 -29.33
N ASP A 106 16.45 -13.14 -28.65
CA ASP A 106 15.67 -12.27 -27.76
C ASP A 106 15.65 -12.67 -26.28
N ARG A 107 16.66 -13.43 -25.81
CA ARG A 107 16.64 -13.99 -24.43
C ARG A 107 17.76 -13.58 -23.49
N THR A 108 18.63 -12.66 -23.88
CA THR A 108 19.72 -12.22 -23.00
C THR A 108 19.79 -10.71 -22.76
N ALA A 109 18.86 -9.91 -23.28
CA ALA A 109 18.71 -8.50 -22.92
C ALA A 109 17.51 -8.23 -21.97
N ASP A 110 16.44 -9.03 -22.04
CA ASP A 110 15.16 -8.74 -21.34
C ASP A 110 14.99 -9.35 -19.95
N ARG A 111 16.07 -9.76 -19.27
CA ARG A 111 15.94 -10.37 -17.93
C ARG A 111 16.61 -9.64 -16.78
N VAL A 112 17.31 -8.54 -17.05
CA VAL A 112 18.04 -7.83 -15.99
C VAL A 112 17.49 -6.43 -15.74
N THR A 113 16.61 -5.90 -16.60
CA THR A 113 15.99 -4.57 -16.37
C THR A 113 14.53 -4.65 -15.95
N ASP A 114 13.78 -5.70 -16.32
CA ASP A 114 12.36 -5.80 -15.91
C ASP A 114 12.16 -6.43 -14.53
N ARG A 115 13.08 -7.27 -14.06
CA ARG A 115 12.86 -8.03 -12.81
C ARG A 115 13.04 -7.25 -11.51
N VAL A 116 13.61 -6.05 -11.57
CA VAL A 116 13.80 -5.20 -10.38
C VAL A 116 12.68 -4.16 -10.28
N THR A 117 11.96 -3.90 -11.36
CA THR A 117 10.84 -2.96 -11.40
C THR A 117 9.47 -3.66 -11.31
N ASP A 118 9.35 -4.91 -11.75
CA ASP A 118 8.08 -5.67 -11.72
C ASP A 118 7.65 -6.23 -10.35
N ARG A 119 8.43 -6.02 -9.28
CA ARG A 119 8.02 -6.47 -7.92
C ARG A 119 7.38 -5.39 -7.06
N PHE A 120 7.27 -4.17 -7.55
CA PHE A 120 6.59 -3.07 -6.87
C PHE A 120 5.26 -2.66 -7.50
N THR A 121 4.91 -3.23 -8.65
CA THR A 121 3.70 -2.88 -9.41
C THR A 121 3.04 -4.13 -9.96
N ASP A 122 2.52 -4.98 -9.06
CA ASP A 122 1.22 -5.54 -9.40
C ASP A 122 0.25 -4.35 -9.28
N SER A 123 -0.62 -4.18 -10.26
CA SER A 123 -1.41 -2.96 -10.48
C SER A 123 -2.46 -2.74 -9.36
N GLU A 124 -2.02 -2.44 -8.14
CA GLU A 124 -2.86 -1.95 -7.05
C GLU A 124 -3.30 -0.54 -7.44
N SER A 125 -4.59 -0.36 -7.72
CA SER A 125 -5.16 0.92 -8.13
C SER A 125 -4.92 1.96 -7.03
N LEU A 126 -3.94 2.83 -7.25
CA LEU A 126 -3.74 4.02 -6.42
C LEU A 126 -4.95 4.91 -6.61
N VAL A 127 -5.65 5.22 -5.52
CA VAL A 127 -6.84 6.09 -5.55
C VAL A 127 -6.57 7.31 -4.68
N GLU A 128 -6.94 8.46 -5.20
CA GLU A 128 -7.07 9.71 -4.44
C GLU A 128 -8.54 9.88 -4.05
N LEU A 129 -8.78 10.12 -2.77
CA LEU A 129 -10.11 10.35 -2.22
C LEU A 129 -10.18 11.75 -1.62
N GLU A 130 -11.10 12.54 -2.14
CA GLU A 130 -11.41 13.89 -1.67
C GLU A 130 -12.82 13.92 -1.06
N ASP A 131 -13.04 14.75 -0.04
CA ASP A 131 -14.34 14.99 0.61
C ASP A 131 -15.08 13.75 1.16
N GLU A 132 -14.42 12.59 1.22
CA GLU A 132 -14.97 11.34 1.74
C GLU A 132 -14.18 10.85 2.97
N PRO A 133 -14.79 10.01 3.84
CA PRO A 133 -14.07 9.38 4.93
C PRO A 133 -12.94 8.52 4.37
N ALA A 134 -11.71 8.87 4.72
CA ALA A 134 -10.53 8.11 4.31
C ALA A 134 -9.47 8.11 5.40
N LEU A 135 -8.86 6.94 5.61
CA LEU A 135 -7.75 6.74 6.53
C LEU A 135 -6.71 5.85 5.85
N VAL A 136 -5.46 6.30 5.82
CA VAL A 136 -4.32 5.51 5.34
C VAL A 136 -3.36 5.27 6.48
N LEU A 137 -2.92 4.01 6.60
CA LEU A 137 -1.85 3.60 7.51
C LEU A 137 -0.75 2.92 6.71
N CYS A 138 0.48 3.40 6.85
CA CYS A 138 1.68 2.77 6.31
C CYS A 138 2.57 2.30 7.47
N LEU A 139 3.00 1.05 7.46
CA LEU A 139 3.82 0.45 8.50
C LEU A 139 5.15 -0.07 7.94
N ALA A 140 6.21 0.11 8.71
CA ALA A 140 7.55 -0.37 8.36
C ALA A 140 8.11 -1.32 9.41
N HIS A 141 8.61 -2.48 8.96
CA HIS A 141 9.46 -3.36 9.75
C HIS A 141 10.95 -3.04 9.50
N LEU A 142 11.57 -2.38 10.47
CA LEU A 142 12.93 -1.84 10.41
C LEU A 142 13.76 -2.34 11.63
N PRO A 143 14.12 -3.63 11.69
CA PRO A 143 14.83 -4.18 12.84
C PRO A 143 16.23 -3.54 12.95
N GLY A 144 16.57 -3.08 14.16
CA GLY A 144 17.86 -2.44 14.44
C GLY A 144 18.01 -1.01 13.92
N ALA A 145 16.97 -0.42 13.33
CA ALA A 145 16.98 0.99 12.93
C ALA A 145 16.77 1.90 14.14
N THR A 146 17.43 3.05 14.13
CA THR A 146 17.20 4.15 15.08
C THR A 146 16.45 5.26 14.36
N VAL A 147 15.29 5.66 14.88
CA VAL A 147 14.50 6.77 14.35
C VAL A 147 14.90 8.04 15.09
N SER A 148 15.30 9.08 14.36
CA SER A 148 15.60 10.41 14.92
C SER A 148 14.73 11.43 14.22
N ALA A 149 13.93 12.17 14.99
CA ALA A 149 13.13 13.28 14.48
C ALA A 149 13.97 14.55 14.49
N PHE A 150 13.91 15.31 13.40
CA PHE A 150 14.47 16.66 13.31
C PHE A 150 13.49 17.53 12.51
N TRP A 151 13.60 18.84 12.68
CA TRP A 151 12.81 19.84 11.97
C TRP A 151 13.81 20.72 11.21
N LEU A 152 13.41 21.18 10.02
CA LEU A 152 14.14 22.16 9.24
C LEU A 152 13.22 23.36 9.09
N ASP A 153 13.71 24.55 9.47
CA ASP A 153 13.05 25.79 9.11
C ASP A 153 13.48 26.21 7.70
N GLU A 154 12.68 27.06 7.05
CA GLU A 154 13.01 27.59 5.71
C GLU A 154 14.37 28.28 5.69
N GLU A 155 14.75 28.89 6.82
CA GLU A 155 16.05 29.53 7.06
C GLU A 155 17.23 28.54 7.09
N ASP A 156 16.99 27.25 7.34
CA ASP A 156 18.02 26.19 7.40
C ASP A 156 18.26 25.52 6.03
N LEU A 157 17.45 25.82 5.03
CA LEU A 157 17.57 25.24 3.69
C LEU A 157 18.63 25.98 2.87
N PRO A 158 19.46 25.27 2.07
CA PRO A 158 20.37 25.93 1.15
C PRO A 158 19.57 26.67 0.06
N ASP A 159 20.04 27.88 -0.32
CA ASP A 159 19.51 28.67 -1.45
C ASP A 159 19.51 27.90 -2.79
#